data_AF-A0A7Y2ZHV6-F1
#
_entry.id   AF-A0A7Y2ZHV6-F1
#
_cell.length_a   1.000
_cell.length_b   1.000
_cell.length_c   1.000
_cell.angle_alpha   90.00
_cell.angle_beta   90.00
_cell.angle_gamma   90.00
#
_symmetry.space_group_name_H-M   'P 1'
#
loop_
_entity.id
_entity.type
_entity.pdbx_description
1 polymer ?
#
loop_
_entity_poly.entity_id
_entity_poly.type
_entity_poly.pdbx_seq_one_letter_code
_entity_poly.pdbx_strand_id
1 'polypeptide(L)'
;DAGTGLIDGTPSAAGTANLAVEVTNVLGQRDERPLTLSIFDPLAITTASLADGAVGTPYSESLSATGGDGSYAWTVISGGLPAGLSLNGSSGVISGTPATTGTTAVTLQATSGDGQTTSSALSITIGSGPPTITTTTLPGGTTGVAYDQTLQVTGGDGSYAWSITAGGLPNGLTLGGSDGSISGTPTQAGTFDFTAEVTSAGASDTQDLSITIGGAPIVFERSHLPGGHVGVAYSATPDAATGGGGALTYSITGGALPGGLSLDASSGAVTGTPTTPGMAFFEMTVSDGSASASVIFGFTISTVGPAAFNIFGVNVADEIPSAPIQTAINDAFARYEAAITGDAPDVTLPGSGADSSCGGRYPLFHGVSVDDVEVVMNIAAIDGPGGIAGQAGVCGYVRSSAPLTITAQLTLDAADVGGLSAPLRFALVFHELGHGLGIGSGVWGALGLMTGAGSATPQYTGAGGVAEFQGALGQTGNPPLENDGGAGTRDSHWDEQFFDTEIMTGWLDGAGNPISRLTVAAFGDLGWTGLALGTADAYSVPACSPSCSPPAGVPGLETKIPLLDDVLHEPLLPLDPPPPSRRD
;
A
#
# COMPACT_ATOMS: atom_id res chain seq x y z
N ASP A 1 72.19 80.34 22.30
CA ASP A 1 72.49 81.76 22.61
C ASP A 1 73.28 81.86 23.92
N ALA A 2 74.48 82.43 23.84
CA ALA A 2 75.40 82.57 24.98
C ALA A 2 74.92 83.58 26.05
N GLY A 3 73.98 84.48 25.73
CA GLY A 3 73.43 85.47 26.67
C GLY A 3 72.24 84.97 27.47
N THR A 4 71.52 83.96 26.96
CA THR A 4 70.28 83.44 27.57
C THR A 4 70.35 81.98 27.99
N GLY A 5 71.39 81.24 27.55
CA GLY A 5 71.50 79.80 27.75
C GLY A 5 70.55 78.98 26.88
N LEU A 6 69.83 79.61 25.94
CA LEU A 6 68.90 78.93 25.03
C LEU A 6 69.68 78.02 24.06
N ILE A 7 69.28 76.76 23.97
CA ILE A 7 69.69 75.82 22.91
C ILE A 7 68.51 75.70 21.95
N ASP A 8 68.67 76.23 20.74
CA ASP A 8 67.66 76.21 19.68
C ASP A 8 68.25 75.76 18.33
N GLY A 9 67.38 75.29 17.44
CA GLY A 9 67.76 74.79 16.11
C GLY A 9 66.91 73.59 15.67
N THR A 10 67.05 73.21 14.40
CA THR A 10 66.44 72.00 13.84
C THR A 10 67.55 70.97 13.59
N PRO A 11 67.55 69.82 14.27
CA PRO A 11 68.51 68.75 14.01
C PRO A 11 68.46 68.27 12.55
N SER A 12 69.61 67.99 11.95
CA SER A 12 69.72 67.49 10.56
C SER A 12 69.92 65.97 10.44
N ALA A 13 70.16 65.28 11.55
CA ALA A 13 70.32 63.82 11.62
C ALA A 13 69.95 63.31 13.03
N ALA A 14 69.43 62.08 13.09
CA ALA A 14 69.21 61.37 14.34
C ALA A 14 70.53 60.97 15.00
N GLY A 15 70.51 60.83 16.32
CA GLY A 15 71.66 60.44 17.13
C GLY A 15 71.66 61.07 18.51
N THR A 16 72.66 60.67 19.31
CA THR A 16 72.87 61.22 20.65
C THR A 16 74.04 62.19 20.62
N ALA A 17 73.77 63.46 20.91
CA ALA A 17 74.80 64.47 21.11
C ALA A 17 75.03 64.66 22.62
N ASN A 18 76.25 64.42 23.06
CA ASN A 18 76.69 64.79 24.40
C ASN A 18 77.40 66.14 24.31
N LEU A 19 76.89 67.11 25.03
CA LEU A 19 77.46 68.46 25.10
C LEU A 19 77.64 68.85 26.56
N ALA A 20 78.49 69.82 26.83
CA ALA A 20 78.63 70.38 28.15
C ALA A 20 78.35 71.88 28.09
N VAL A 21 77.50 72.36 29.00
CA VAL A 21 77.19 73.79 29.12
C VAL A 21 78.00 74.34 30.28
N GLU A 22 78.86 75.31 29.97
CA GLU A 22 79.66 76.03 30.95
C GLU A 22 79.13 77.44 31.12
N VAL A 23 78.92 77.86 32.37
CA VAL A 23 78.57 79.26 32.71
C VAL A 23 79.74 79.89 33.44
N THR A 24 80.19 81.05 32.96
CA THR A 24 81.23 81.86 33.63
C THR A 24 80.61 83.14 34.19
N ASN A 25 80.81 83.42 35.47
CA ASN A 25 80.32 84.67 36.07
C ASN A 25 81.26 85.87 35.83
N VAL A 26 80.83 87.07 36.24
CA VAL A 26 81.60 88.32 36.06
C VAL A 26 82.95 88.36 36.81
N LEU A 27 83.16 87.45 37.76
CA LEU A 27 84.42 87.28 38.50
C LEU A 27 85.31 86.19 37.90
N GLY A 28 84.89 85.55 36.80
CA GLY A 28 85.64 84.50 36.10
C GLY A 28 85.45 83.08 36.66
N GLN A 29 84.51 82.86 37.60
CA GLN A 29 84.20 81.53 38.14
C GLN A 29 83.34 80.73 37.18
N ARG A 30 83.61 79.42 37.02
CA ARG A 30 82.95 78.53 36.05
C ARG A 30 82.23 77.37 36.73
N ASP A 31 81.08 76.97 36.19
CA ASP A 31 80.43 75.67 36.46
C ASP A 31 80.06 75.03 35.12
N GLU A 32 80.27 73.72 35.00
CA GLU A 32 80.05 72.95 33.79
C GLU A 32 79.10 71.78 34.07
N ARG A 33 78.08 71.61 33.22
CA ARG A 33 77.13 70.50 33.32
C ARG A 33 77.06 69.74 32.01
N PRO A 34 77.27 68.40 32.03
CA PRO A 34 77.00 67.58 30.86
C PRO A 34 75.49 67.53 30.60
N LEU A 35 75.11 67.66 29.34
CA LEU A 35 73.77 67.49 28.81
C LEU A 35 73.82 66.46 27.68
N THR A 36 72.82 65.58 27.64
CA THR A 36 72.63 64.64 26.55
C THR A 36 71.38 65.06 25.78
N LEU A 37 71.53 65.25 24.48
CA LEU A 37 70.46 65.53 23.55
C LEU A 37 70.26 64.30 22.66
N SER A 38 69.10 63.64 22.77
CA SER A 38 68.71 62.54 21.89
C SER A 38 67.81 63.08 20.79
N ILE A 39 68.19 62.82 19.53
CA ILE A 39 67.43 63.17 18.34
C ILE A 39 67.01 61.85 17.68
N PHE A 40 65.71 61.67 17.49
CA PHE A 40 65.13 60.46 16.88
C PHE A 40 64.73 60.71 15.44
N ASP A 41 64.73 59.65 14.63
CA ASP A 41 64.20 59.73 13.26
C ASP A 41 62.68 59.98 13.29
N PRO A 42 62.11 60.62 12.25
CA PRO A 42 60.66 60.82 12.18
C PRO A 42 59.90 59.49 12.18
N LEU A 43 58.88 59.39 13.04
CA LEU A 43 58.03 58.19 13.11
C LEU A 43 57.14 58.06 11.86
N ALA A 44 57.19 56.89 11.21
CA ALA A 44 56.36 56.55 10.06
C ALA A 44 55.79 55.13 10.18
N ILE A 45 54.50 54.96 9.88
CA ILE A 45 53.89 53.63 9.70
C ILE A 45 54.24 53.13 8.30
N THR A 46 54.82 51.94 8.21
CA THR A 46 55.25 51.32 6.94
C THR A 46 54.24 50.31 6.39
N THR A 47 53.25 49.89 7.19
CA THR A 47 52.15 49.05 6.69
C THR A 47 51.31 49.81 5.69
N ALA A 48 51.33 49.37 4.42
CA ALA A 48 50.62 50.03 3.32
C ALA A 48 49.18 49.54 3.15
N SER A 49 48.91 48.27 3.46
CA SER A 49 47.58 47.65 3.34
C SER A 49 47.45 46.48 4.32
N LEU A 50 46.23 46.06 4.58
CA LEU A 50 45.90 44.84 5.32
C LEU A 50 45.34 43.80 4.34
N ALA A 51 45.62 42.51 4.58
CA ALA A 51 45.03 41.45 3.78
C ALA A 51 43.52 41.36 4.01
N ASP A 52 42.79 40.83 3.04
CA ASP A 52 41.38 40.52 3.22
C ASP A 52 41.20 39.27 4.09
N GLY A 53 40.11 39.22 4.84
CA GLY A 53 39.71 38.07 5.66
C GLY A 53 38.43 37.41 5.15
N ALA A 54 38.04 36.30 5.77
CA ALA A 54 36.78 35.62 5.50
C ALA A 54 36.05 35.32 6.82
N VAL A 55 34.72 35.39 6.81
CA VAL A 55 33.90 35.01 7.98
C VAL A 55 34.24 33.60 8.43
N GLY A 56 34.41 33.39 9.73
CA GLY A 56 34.70 32.09 10.33
C GLY A 56 36.14 31.57 10.11
N THR A 57 36.97 32.29 9.34
CA THR A 57 38.38 31.93 9.10
C THR A 57 39.30 32.74 10.03
N PRO A 58 40.25 32.11 10.74
CA PRO A 58 41.22 32.84 11.56
C PRO A 58 42.01 33.88 10.75
N TYR A 59 42.15 35.09 11.30
CA TYR A 59 42.87 36.20 10.70
C TYR A 59 44.00 36.66 11.64
N SER A 60 45.17 36.96 11.09
CA SER A 60 46.30 37.52 11.85
C SER A 60 47.22 38.33 10.94
N GLU A 61 47.36 39.63 11.21
CA GLU A 61 48.24 40.55 10.48
C GLU A 61 49.04 41.44 11.42
N SER A 62 50.30 41.71 11.08
CA SER A 62 51.21 42.52 11.92
C SER A 62 51.43 43.91 11.34
N LEU A 63 51.25 44.93 12.18
CA LEU A 63 51.57 46.31 11.83
C LEU A 63 53.08 46.58 11.96
N SER A 64 53.58 47.50 11.14
CA SER A 64 55.00 47.87 11.08
C SER A 64 55.16 49.39 11.03
N ALA A 65 56.20 49.88 11.73
CA ALA A 65 56.59 51.28 11.75
C ALA A 65 58.13 51.40 11.81
N THR A 66 58.64 52.58 11.46
CA THR A 66 60.06 52.96 11.49
C THR A 66 60.24 54.34 12.11
N GLY A 67 61.45 54.65 12.58
CA GLY A 67 61.75 55.92 13.25
C GLY A 67 61.39 55.91 14.73
N GLY A 68 61.44 57.07 15.38
CA GLY A 68 61.33 57.19 16.84
C GLY A 68 62.49 56.51 17.56
N ASP A 69 62.22 56.04 18.78
CA ASP A 69 63.18 55.29 19.61
C ASP A 69 63.19 53.78 19.33
N GLY A 70 62.40 53.31 18.36
CA GLY A 70 62.28 51.89 17.98
C GLY A 70 61.29 51.08 18.81
N SER A 71 60.66 51.66 19.84
CA SER A 71 59.52 51.06 20.55
C SER A 71 58.21 51.65 20.04
N TYR A 72 57.16 50.82 19.86
CA TYR A 72 55.88 51.26 19.29
C TYR A 72 54.70 50.74 20.10
N ALA A 73 53.80 51.64 20.48
CA ALA A 73 52.48 51.33 20.99
C ALA A 73 51.42 51.67 19.93
N TRP A 74 50.45 50.77 19.74
CA TRP A 74 49.45 50.86 18.69
C TRP A 74 48.05 51.07 19.27
N THR A 75 47.30 52.00 18.69
CA THR A 75 45.91 52.27 19.06
C THR A 75 45.04 52.49 17.83
N VAL A 76 43.75 52.19 17.95
CA VAL A 76 42.74 52.62 16.97
C VAL A 76 42.23 53.98 17.40
N ILE A 77 42.37 54.98 16.53
CA ILE A 77 41.98 56.37 16.83
C ILE A 77 40.74 56.83 16.06
N SER A 78 40.35 56.12 15.00
CA SER A 78 39.10 56.35 14.28
C SER A 78 38.67 55.09 13.54
N GLY A 79 37.36 54.93 13.32
CA GLY A 79 36.78 53.70 12.77
C GLY A 79 36.79 52.55 13.77
N GLY A 80 36.89 51.33 13.28
CA GLY A 80 36.92 50.11 14.09
C GLY A 80 37.50 48.93 13.32
N LEU A 81 37.77 47.84 14.01
CA LEU A 81 38.09 46.56 13.36
C LEU A 81 36.79 45.79 13.08
N PRO A 82 36.75 44.94 12.04
CA PRO A 82 35.64 44.01 11.83
C PRO A 82 35.30 43.22 13.10
N ALA A 83 34.00 42.94 13.30
CA ALA A 83 33.55 42.20 14.47
C ALA A 83 34.28 40.84 14.59
N GLY A 84 34.83 40.56 15.77
CA GLY A 84 35.64 39.36 16.02
C GLY A 84 37.14 39.54 15.84
N LEU A 85 37.61 40.69 15.34
CA LEU A 85 39.03 41.08 15.30
C LEU A 85 39.40 42.05 16.42
N SER A 86 40.65 41.98 16.87
CA SER A 86 41.19 42.84 17.92
C SER A 86 42.65 43.23 17.63
N LEU A 87 43.05 44.43 18.05
CA LEU A 87 44.43 44.91 17.99
C LEU A 87 45.12 44.66 19.33
N ASN A 88 46.25 43.97 19.29
CA ASN A 88 47.19 43.96 20.41
C ASN A 88 48.05 45.23 20.37
N GLY A 89 47.82 46.14 21.32
CA GLY A 89 48.47 47.45 21.33
C GLY A 89 49.98 47.43 21.58
N SER A 90 50.56 46.35 22.12
CA SER A 90 52.01 46.25 22.35
C SER A 90 52.74 45.51 21.24
N SER A 91 52.12 44.52 20.59
CA SER A 91 52.73 43.81 19.46
C SER A 91 52.36 44.37 18.09
N GLY A 92 51.33 45.20 18.01
CA GLY A 92 50.80 45.68 16.73
C GLY A 92 50.09 44.60 15.90
N VAL A 93 49.75 43.45 16.49
CA VAL A 93 49.07 42.36 15.78
C VAL A 93 47.56 42.54 15.82
N ILE A 94 46.91 42.56 14.65
CA ILE A 94 45.46 42.46 14.49
C ILE A 94 45.11 40.99 14.31
N SER A 95 44.34 40.40 15.22
CA SER A 95 43.98 38.97 15.15
C SER A 95 42.58 38.67 15.67
N GLY A 96 42.04 37.52 15.26
CA GLY A 96 40.74 37.02 15.69
C GLY A 96 40.06 36.18 14.61
N THR A 97 38.74 36.03 14.71
CA THR A 97 37.93 35.35 13.67
C THR A 97 36.78 36.28 13.29
N PRO A 98 36.77 36.83 12.06
CA PRO A 98 35.73 37.73 11.62
C PRO A 98 34.34 37.07 11.68
N ALA A 99 33.36 37.79 12.22
CA ALA A 99 31.99 37.29 12.41
C ALA A 99 31.01 37.76 11.32
N THR A 100 31.32 38.83 10.60
CA THR A 100 30.41 39.46 9.63
C THR A 100 31.16 39.91 8.39
N THR A 101 30.54 39.78 7.22
CA THR A 101 31.06 40.28 5.95
C THR A 101 31.06 41.81 5.90
N GLY A 102 31.97 42.39 5.12
CA GLY A 102 31.99 43.82 4.80
C GLY A 102 33.38 44.45 4.88
N THR A 103 33.50 45.65 4.34
CA THR A 103 34.74 46.44 4.40
C THR A 103 34.67 47.43 5.55
N THR A 104 35.66 47.39 6.44
CA THR A 104 35.79 48.34 7.55
C THR A 104 37.03 49.20 7.35
N ALA A 105 36.87 50.52 7.40
CA ALA A 105 37.98 51.46 7.45
C ALA A 105 38.42 51.69 8.90
N VAL A 106 39.73 51.70 9.14
CA VAL A 106 40.34 51.88 10.46
C VAL A 106 41.53 52.82 10.37
N THR A 107 41.60 53.80 11.26
CA THR A 107 42.78 54.67 11.41
C THR A 107 43.57 54.23 12.62
N LEU A 108 44.78 53.75 12.37
CA LEU A 108 45.72 53.27 13.38
C LEU A 108 46.75 54.35 13.68
N GLN A 109 47.05 54.53 14.96
CA GLN A 109 48.13 55.40 15.43
C GLN A 109 49.26 54.54 16.00
N ALA A 110 50.48 54.86 15.58
CA ALA A 110 51.70 54.42 16.26
C ALA A 110 52.21 55.55 17.14
N THR A 111 52.53 55.22 18.39
CA THR A 111 53.20 56.11 19.35
C THR A 111 54.55 55.51 19.67
N SER A 112 55.62 56.25 19.43
CA SER A 112 56.96 55.83 19.84
C SER A 112 57.24 56.21 21.29
N GLY A 113 58.14 55.50 21.97
CA GLY A 113 58.47 55.73 23.38
C GLY A 113 59.08 57.10 23.66
N ASP A 114 59.59 57.78 22.62
CA ASP A 114 60.04 59.19 22.65
C ASP A 114 58.89 60.21 22.61
N GLY A 115 57.64 59.75 22.45
CA GLY A 115 56.43 60.57 22.39
C GLY A 115 56.02 61.01 20.98
N GLN A 116 56.75 60.63 19.93
CA GLN A 116 56.30 60.87 18.56
C GLN A 116 55.04 60.06 18.25
N THR A 117 54.12 60.65 17.47
CA THR A 117 52.93 59.95 17.00
C THR A 117 52.76 60.14 15.50
N THR A 118 52.27 59.10 14.82
CA THR A 118 51.87 59.16 13.41
C THR A 118 50.66 58.25 13.21
N SER A 119 49.87 58.50 12.17
CA SER A 119 48.67 57.71 11.88
C SER A 119 48.56 57.32 10.42
N SER A 120 47.91 56.18 10.17
CA SER A 120 47.61 55.68 8.83
C SER A 120 46.18 55.15 8.78
N ALA A 121 45.47 55.50 7.70
CA ALA A 121 44.15 54.97 7.40
C ALA A 121 44.30 53.71 6.54
N LEU A 122 43.82 52.58 7.05
CA LEU A 122 43.81 51.29 6.38
C LEU A 122 42.37 50.77 6.28
N SER A 123 42.17 49.71 5.50
CA SER A 123 40.89 49.01 5.40
C SER A 123 41.11 47.51 5.42
N ILE A 124 40.15 46.79 6.01
CA ILE A 124 40.06 45.32 5.96
C ILE A 124 38.74 44.95 5.30
N THR A 125 38.76 44.13 4.26
CA THR A 125 37.54 43.54 3.69
C THR A 125 37.37 42.12 4.22
N ILE A 126 36.19 41.83 4.77
CA ILE A 126 35.80 40.47 5.19
C ILE A 126 34.83 39.91 4.15
N GLY A 127 35.28 38.91 3.39
CA GLY A 127 34.45 38.12 2.48
C GLY A 127 33.64 37.04 3.21
N SER A 128 32.79 36.33 2.46
CA SER A 128 32.10 35.15 2.94
C SER A 128 33.07 34.04 3.37
N GLY A 129 32.68 33.24 4.36
CA GLY A 129 33.39 32.01 4.70
C GLY A 129 33.28 30.95 3.59
N PRO A 130 34.04 29.84 3.67
CA PRO A 130 33.88 28.72 2.75
C PRO A 130 32.45 28.14 2.82
N PRO A 131 31.93 27.55 1.74
CA PRO A 131 30.64 26.86 1.82
C PRO A 131 30.75 25.64 2.74
N THR A 132 29.63 25.25 3.36
CA THR A 132 29.53 24.03 4.18
C THR A 132 28.15 23.39 3.98
N ILE A 133 28.12 22.15 3.50
CA ILE A 133 26.90 21.36 3.32
C ILE A 133 26.40 20.96 4.72
N THR A 134 25.14 21.26 5.01
CA THR A 134 24.50 20.95 6.30
C THR A 134 23.48 19.82 6.21
N THR A 135 23.13 19.38 5.00
CA THR A 135 22.32 18.17 4.80
C THR A 135 23.12 16.94 5.25
N THR A 136 22.56 16.17 6.19
CA THR A 136 23.18 14.95 6.71
C THR A 136 22.45 13.68 6.30
N THR A 137 21.16 13.78 5.97
CA THR A 137 20.33 12.68 5.47
C THR A 137 19.31 13.19 4.46
N LEU A 138 18.80 12.29 3.62
CA LEU A 138 17.73 12.56 2.67
C LEU A 138 16.57 11.57 2.90
N PRO A 139 15.30 12.02 2.77
CA PRO A 139 14.17 11.11 2.74
C PRO A 139 14.30 10.11 1.59
N GLY A 140 13.78 8.89 1.80
CA GLY A 140 13.62 7.91 0.72
C GLY A 140 12.57 8.34 -0.30
N GLY A 141 12.60 7.73 -1.48
CA GLY A 141 11.64 7.93 -2.56
C GLY A 141 10.94 6.63 -2.98
N THR A 142 10.02 6.72 -3.93
CA THR A 142 9.30 5.57 -4.50
C THR A 142 9.42 5.61 -6.02
N THR A 143 9.68 4.45 -6.63
CA THR A 143 9.77 4.31 -8.09
C THR A 143 8.50 4.85 -8.76
N GLY A 144 8.63 5.68 -9.78
CA GLY A 144 7.50 6.29 -10.50
C GLY A 144 6.83 7.48 -9.80
N VAL A 145 7.25 7.84 -8.59
CA VAL A 145 6.72 8.99 -7.83
C VAL A 145 7.69 10.16 -7.89
N ALA A 146 7.21 11.37 -8.11
CA ALA A 146 8.06 12.56 -8.14
C ALA A 146 8.82 12.74 -6.81
N TYR A 147 10.12 13.02 -6.93
CA TYR A 147 11.01 13.32 -5.82
C TYR A 147 11.52 14.76 -6.00
N ASP A 148 11.56 15.51 -4.90
CA ASP A 148 12.07 16.88 -4.86
C ASP A 148 12.59 17.16 -3.45
N GLN A 149 13.90 17.30 -3.31
CA GLN A 149 14.59 17.65 -2.07
C GLN A 149 15.73 18.62 -2.38
N THR A 150 16.07 19.52 -1.48
CA THR A 150 17.14 20.50 -1.70
C THR A 150 18.26 20.33 -0.68
N LEU A 151 19.50 20.19 -1.16
CA LEU A 151 20.68 20.20 -0.30
C LEU A 151 20.85 21.57 0.36
N GLN A 152 21.13 21.58 1.66
CA GLN A 152 21.29 22.79 2.46
C GLN A 152 22.76 23.13 2.59
N VAL A 153 23.09 24.42 2.43
CA VAL A 153 24.46 24.94 2.51
C VAL A 153 24.48 26.23 3.32
N THR A 154 25.56 26.44 4.06
CA THR A 154 25.88 27.70 4.77
C THR A 154 27.24 28.21 4.33
N GLY A 155 27.57 29.47 4.61
CA GLY A 155 28.79 30.10 4.09
C GLY A 155 28.69 30.41 2.59
N GLY A 156 29.82 30.65 1.94
CA GLY A 156 29.86 31.05 0.53
C GLY A 156 29.31 32.46 0.26
N ASP A 157 29.49 32.94 -0.97
CA ASP A 157 29.08 34.27 -1.44
C ASP A 157 27.63 34.30 -1.97
N GLY A 158 26.90 33.19 -1.82
CA GLY A 158 25.54 32.99 -2.34
C GLY A 158 25.47 32.51 -3.79
N SER A 159 26.60 32.40 -4.50
CA SER A 159 26.69 31.74 -5.80
C SER A 159 27.27 30.34 -5.62
N TYR A 160 26.42 29.33 -5.77
CA TYR A 160 26.81 27.93 -5.59
C TYR A 160 26.89 27.20 -6.92
N ALA A 161 27.89 26.34 -7.07
CA ALA A 161 27.95 25.33 -8.12
C ALA A 161 28.02 23.94 -7.48
N TRP A 162 26.95 23.17 -7.70
CA TRP A 162 26.74 21.83 -7.16
C TRP A 162 27.11 20.75 -8.18
N SER A 163 27.74 19.68 -7.71
CA SER A 163 28.04 18.51 -8.53
C SER A 163 28.05 17.22 -7.70
N ILE A 164 28.07 16.08 -8.39
CA ILE A 164 28.27 14.75 -7.79
C ILE A 164 29.69 14.31 -8.17
N THR A 165 30.54 14.05 -7.17
CA THR A 165 31.96 13.71 -7.36
C THR A 165 32.24 12.22 -7.27
N ALA A 166 31.40 11.47 -6.57
CA ALA A 166 31.48 10.01 -6.46
C ALA A 166 30.08 9.39 -6.35
N GLY A 167 29.95 8.14 -6.76
CA GLY A 167 28.66 7.44 -6.81
C GLY A 167 27.73 7.99 -7.89
N GLY A 168 26.43 7.89 -7.66
CA GLY A 168 25.42 8.38 -8.60
C GLY A 168 24.05 8.50 -7.96
N LEU A 169 23.26 9.46 -8.44
CA LEU A 169 21.86 9.57 -8.05
C LEU A 169 21.05 8.39 -8.60
N PRO A 170 19.90 8.04 -7.98
CA PRO A 170 18.95 7.11 -8.56
C PRO A 170 18.59 7.50 -10.01
N ASN A 171 18.50 6.51 -10.90
CA ASN A 171 18.10 6.73 -12.30
C ASN A 171 16.79 7.51 -12.37
N GLY A 172 16.78 8.62 -13.13
CA GLY A 172 15.62 9.51 -13.26
C GLY A 172 15.61 10.70 -12.29
N LEU A 173 16.56 10.78 -11.36
CA LEU A 173 16.83 11.97 -10.56
C LEU A 173 18.02 12.76 -11.11
N THR A 174 17.98 14.08 -10.91
CA THR A 174 19.02 15.02 -11.33
C THR A 174 19.33 16.02 -10.23
N LEU A 175 20.58 16.48 -10.16
CA LEU A 175 21.01 17.56 -9.26
C LEU A 175 21.01 18.89 -10.02
N GLY A 176 20.28 19.88 -9.50
CA GLY A 176 20.29 21.26 -9.94
C GLY A 176 21.63 21.91 -9.59
N GLY A 177 22.41 22.23 -10.63
CA GLY A 177 23.78 22.72 -10.47
C GLY A 177 23.91 24.07 -9.75
N SER A 178 22.86 24.87 -9.63
CA SER A 178 22.90 26.19 -8.97
C SER A 178 22.17 26.26 -7.63
N ASP A 179 21.23 25.37 -7.38
CA ASP A 179 20.33 25.41 -6.22
C ASP A 179 20.43 24.16 -5.33
N GLY A 180 21.14 23.12 -5.76
CA GLY A 180 21.28 21.89 -5.01
C GLY A 180 19.99 21.06 -4.94
N SER A 181 19.01 21.34 -5.81
CA SER A 181 17.77 20.56 -5.88
C SER A 181 18.03 19.18 -6.48
N ILE A 182 17.67 18.12 -5.77
CA ILE A 182 17.62 16.76 -6.29
C ILE A 182 16.17 16.49 -6.67
N SER A 183 15.88 16.52 -7.96
CA SER A 183 14.51 16.39 -8.47
C SER A 183 14.42 15.44 -9.66
N GLY A 184 13.22 14.89 -9.84
CA GLY A 184 12.90 13.99 -10.96
C GLY A 184 11.91 12.91 -10.57
N THR A 185 11.90 11.81 -11.32
CA THR A 185 11.09 10.63 -11.01
C THR A 185 11.98 9.40 -11.10
N PRO A 186 12.27 8.74 -9.97
CA PRO A 186 13.19 7.63 -9.97
C PRO A 186 12.56 6.42 -10.67
N THR A 187 13.34 5.70 -11.48
CA THR A 187 12.86 4.59 -12.31
C THR A 187 13.35 3.23 -11.83
N GLN A 188 14.12 3.18 -10.75
CA GLN A 188 14.73 1.96 -10.25
C GLN A 188 14.78 1.98 -8.72
N ALA A 189 14.27 0.90 -8.10
CA ALA A 189 14.39 0.68 -6.67
C ALA A 189 15.82 0.31 -6.27
N GLY A 190 16.21 0.66 -5.04
CA GLY A 190 17.55 0.38 -4.49
C GLY A 190 18.05 1.49 -3.58
N THR A 191 19.21 1.25 -2.96
CA THR A 191 19.95 2.27 -2.21
C THR A 191 21.09 2.80 -3.07
N PHE A 192 21.16 4.12 -3.20
CA PHE A 192 22.12 4.82 -4.04
C PHE A 192 22.94 5.76 -3.17
N ASP A 193 24.22 5.45 -3.01
CA ASP A 193 25.20 6.27 -2.30
C ASP A 193 25.89 7.24 -3.27
N PHE A 194 26.09 8.49 -2.85
CA PHE A 194 26.79 9.51 -3.63
C PHE A 194 27.48 10.54 -2.75
N THR A 195 28.50 11.19 -3.29
CA THR A 195 29.17 12.34 -2.68
C THR A 195 28.78 13.60 -3.42
N ALA A 196 28.08 14.50 -2.74
CA ALA A 196 27.75 15.83 -3.25
C ALA A 196 28.90 16.79 -2.96
N GLU A 197 29.21 17.67 -3.92
CA GLU A 197 30.15 18.79 -3.74
C GLU A 197 29.42 20.10 -4.01
N VAL A 198 29.69 21.11 -3.18
CA VAL A 198 29.32 22.50 -3.43
C VAL A 198 30.58 23.35 -3.49
N THR A 199 30.64 24.23 -4.49
CA THR A 199 31.71 25.23 -4.64
C THR A 199 31.13 26.64 -4.60
N SER A 200 31.84 27.56 -3.93
CA SER A 200 31.50 28.99 -3.86
C SER A 200 32.76 29.81 -3.56
N ALA A 201 32.92 30.94 -4.26
CA ALA A 201 34.07 31.84 -4.12
C ALA A 201 35.47 31.16 -4.17
N GLY A 202 35.61 30.07 -4.93
CA GLY A 202 36.87 29.32 -5.05
C GLY A 202 37.18 28.33 -3.93
N ALA A 203 36.27 28.17 -2.95
CA ALA A 203 36.32 27.13 -1.93
C ALA A 203 35.27 26.05 -2.21
N SER A 204 35.47 24.85 -1.64
CA SER A 204 34.59 23.69 -1.81
C SER A 204 34.30 22.98 -0.49
N ASP A 205 33.18 22.27 -0.44
CA ASP A 205 32.87 21.30 0.61
C ASP A 205 32.16 20.08 0.01
N THR A 206 32.34 18.91 0.64
CA THR A 206 31.81 17.63 0.17
C THR A 206 31.10 16.87 1.27
N GLN A 207 30.01 16.19 0.92
CA GLN A 207 29.22 15.41 1.86
C GLN A 207 28.75 14.09 1.23
N ASP A 208 29.00 12.99 1.93
CA ASP A 208 28.46 11.67 1.58
C ASP A 208 27.00 11.57 2.01
N LEU A 209 26.13 11.16 1.09
CA LEU A 209 24.69 11.03 1.25
C LEU A 209 24.18 9.75 0.57
N SER A 210 22.98 9.34 0.94
CA SER A 210 22.28 8.23 0.31
C SER A 210 20.80 8.52 0.11
N ILE A 211 20.24 7.98 -0.97
CA ILE A 211 18.79 7.95 -1.21
C ILE A 211 18.39 6.49 -1.38
N THR A 212 17.41 6.05 -0.60
CA THR A 212 16.77 4.74 -0.78
C THR A 212 15.47 4.91 -1.55
N ILE A 213 15.35 4.26 -2.71
CA ILE A 213 14.15 4.21 -3.54
C ILE A 213 13.45 2.88 -3.31
N GLY A 214 12.22 2.91 -2.79
CA GLY A 214 11.34 1.76 -2.73
C GLY A 214 10.73 1.42 -4.09
N GLY A 215 10.35 0.15 -4.30
CA GLY A 215 9.48 -0.23 -5.40
C GLY A 215 8.11 0.45 -5.29
N ALA A 216 7.43 0.66 -6.42
CA ALA A 216 6.01 1.00 -6.36
C ALA A 216 5.25 -0.14 -5.64
N PRO A 217 4.20 0.14 -4.86
CA PRO A 217 3.42 -0.93 -4.24
C PRO A 217 2.91 -1.90 -5.31
N ILE A 218 3.05 -3.19 -5.05
CA ILE A 218 2.49 -4.20 -5.95
C ILE A 218 0.98 -4.25 -5.72
N VAL A 219 0.23 -4.12 -6.81
CA VAL A 219 -1.22 -4.29 -6.83
C VAL A 219 -1.50 -5.62 -7.51
N PHE A 220 -2.00 -6.57 -6.72
CA PHE A 220 -2.44 -7.86 -7.19
C PHE A 220 -3.90 -8.02 -6.79
N GLU A 221 -4.78 -7.74 -7.75
CA GLU A 221 -6.21 -7.83 -7.52
C GLU A 221 -6.68 -9.28 -7.66
N ARG A 222 -7.74 -9.60 -6.93
CA ARG A 222 -8.40 -10.89 -7.09
C ARG A 222 -8.95 -10.99 -8.51
N SER A 223 -8.76 -12.17 -9.12
CA SER A 223 -9.29 -12.52 -10.43
C SER A 223 -9.85 -13.94 -10.40
N HIS A 224 -10.57 -14.32 -11.44
CA HIS A 224 -11.17 -15.65 -11.52
C HIS A 224 -10.22 -16.68 -12.13
N LEU A 225 -10.19 -17.86 -11.52
CA LEU A 225 -9.63 -19.06 -12.13
C LEU A 225 -10.79 -20.05 -12.36
N PRO A 226 -11.05 -20.47 -13.61
CA PRO A 226 -12.14 -21.38 -13.91
C PRO A 226 -11.92 -22.73 -13.24
N GLY A 227 -13.03 -23.41 -13.00
CA GLY A 227 -13.02 -24.81 -12.62
C GLY A 227 -12.35 -25.70 -13.67
N GLY A 228 -12.00 -26.91 -13.27
CA GLY A 228 -11.41 -27.90 -14.17
C GLY A 228 -11.97 -29.29 -13.94
N HIS A 229 -11.53 -30.26 -14.75
CA HIS A 229 -11.97 -31.65 -14.62
C HIS A 229 -10.78 -32.57 -14.38
N VAL A 230 -10.99 -33.64 -13.61
CA VAL A 230 -9.98 -34.68 -13.41
C VAL A 230 -9.58 -35.29 -14.75
N GLY A 231 -8.28 -35.36 -15.02
CA GLY A 231 -7.73 -35.95 -16.24
C GLY A 231 -7.80 -35.07 -17.49
N VAL A 232 -8.37 -33.86 -17.41
CA VAL A 232 -8.44 -32.90 -18.52
C VAL A 232 -7.32 -31.86 -18.37
N ALA A 233 -6.69 -31.47 -19.47
CA ALA A 233 -5.66 -30.44 -19.43
C ALA A 233 -6.25 -29.10 -18.98
N TYR A 234 -5.60 -28.47 -18.01
CA TYR A 234 -6.00 -27.20 -17.41
C TYR A 234 -4.94 -26.14 -17.70
N SER A 235 -5.39 -24.93 -18.04
CA SER A 235 -4.53 -23.76 -18.20
C SER A 235 -5.34 -22.50 -17.95
N ALA A 236 -5.06 -21.83 -16.85
CA ALA A 236 -5.64 -20.53 -16.53
C ALA A 236 -4.55 -19.59 -15.98
N THR A 237 -4.76 -18.29 -16.07
CA THR A 237 -3.83 -17.29 -15.55
C THR A 237 -4.64 -16.21 -14.88
N PRO A 238 -4.30 -15.81 -13.64
CA PRO A 238 -4.94 -14.68 -12.99
C PRO A 238 -4.62 -13.38 -13.75
N ASP A 239 -5.38 -12.33 -13.48
CA ASP A 239 -5.06 -11.00 -14.00
C ASP A 239 -3.65 -10.57 -13.58
N ALA A 240 -2.96 -9.90 -14.50
CA ALA A 240 -1.58 -9.48 -14.29
C ALA A 240 -1.49 -8.51 -13.12
N ALA A 241 -0.57 -8.79 -12.19
CA ALA A 241 -0.21 -7.85 -11.14
C ALA A 241 0.49 -6.63 -11.76
N THR A 242 0.32 -5.47 -11.11
CA THR A 242 0.92 -4.20 -11.55
C THR A 242 1.72 -3.57 -10.42
N GLY A 243 2.56 -2.58 -10.75
CA GLY A 243 3.47 -1.97 -9.78
C GLY A 243 4.78 -2.76 -9.61
N GLY A 244 5.43 -2.63 -8.45
CA GLY A 244 6.77 -3.15 -8.21
C GLY A 244 7.89 -2.30 -8.84
N GLY A 245 9.11 -2.54 -8.40
CA GLY A 245 10.36 -1.97 -8.93
C GLY A 245 11.22 -2.97 -9.71
N GLY A 246 10.79 -4.23 -9.83
CA GLY A 246 11.55 -5.32 -10.45
C GLY A 246 10.68 -6.33 -11.19
N ALA A 247 11.29 -7.42 -11.65
CA ALA A 247 10.57 -8.54 -12.27
C ALA A 247 9.67 -9.21 -11.23
N LEU A 248 8.38 -9.37 -11.56
CA LEU A 248 7.42 -10.02 -10.69
C LEU A 248 7.59 -11.54 -10.72
N THR A 249 7.55 -12.15 -9.54
CA THR A 249 7.62 -13.60 -9.35
C THR A 249 6.43 -14.07 -8.52
N TYR A 250 5.80 -15.15 -8.94
CA TYR A 250 4.61 -15.73 -8.34
C TYR A 250 4.97 -16.98 -7.55
N SER A 251 4.34 -17.14 -6.38
CA SER A 251 4.56 -18.28 -5.50
C SER A 251 3.27 -18.66 -4.76
N ILE A 252 3.17 -19.93 -4.35
CA ILE A 252 2.11 -20.39 -3.45
C ILE A 252 2.65 -20.33 -2.03
N THR A 253 2.05 -19.49 -1.19
CA THR A 253 2.51 -19.22 0.19
C THR A 253 1.57 -19.80 1.26
N GLY A 254 0.34 -20.12 0.88
CA GLY A 254 -0.66 -20.77 1.73
C GLY A 254 -1.48 -21.80 0.94
N GLY A 255 -1.96 -22.83 1.62
CA GLY A 255 -2.73 -23.91 0.98
C GLY A 255 -1.91 -24.72 -0.03
N ALA A 256 -2.58 -25.32 -1.01
CA ALA A 256 -1.95 -26.08 -2.08
C ALA A 256 -2.80 -26.05 -3.35
N LEU A 257 -2.13 -26.06 -4.51
CA LEU A 257 -2.80 -26.31 -5.79
C LEU A 257 -3.41 -27.73 -5.82
N PRO A 258 -4.50 -27.95 -6.57
CA PRO A 258 -4.99 -29.29 -6.89
C PRO A 258 -3.86 -30.21 -7.37
N GLY A 259 -3.89 -31.47 -6.98
CA GLY A 259 -2.92 -32.46 -7.42
C GLY A 259 -2.85 -32.52 -8.96
N GLY A 260 -1.64 -32.53 -9.52
CA GLY A 260 -1.43 -32.53 -10.98
C GLY A 260 -1.39 -31.15 -11.63
N LEU A 261 -1.62 -30.07 -10.86
CA LEU A 261 -1.41 -28.69 -11.30
C LEU A 261 -0.09 -28.10 -10.77
N SER A 262 0.42 -27.12 -11.49
CA SER A 262 1.66 -26.40 -11.17
C SER A 262 1.53 -24.91 -11.48
N LEU A 263 2.26 -24.09 -10.73
CA LEU A 263 2.36 -22.65 -10.94
C LEU A 263 3.59 -22.33 -11.81
N ASP A 264 3.41 -21.57 -12.87
CA ASP A 264 4.49 -20.88 -13.55
C ASP A 264 4.85 -19.61 -12.77
N ALA A 265 6.04 -19.61 -12.17
CA ALA A 265 6.48 -18.53 -11.27
C ALA A 265 6.73 -17.18 -11.99
N SER A 266 6.73 -17.13 -13.32
CA SER A 266 7.00 -15.90 -14.08
C SER A 266 5.75 -15.23 -14.62
N SER A 267 4.68 -16.01 -14.84
CA SER A 267 3.43 -15.54 -15.42
C SER A 267 2.24 -15.63 -14.46
N GLY A 268 2.37 -16.41 -13.37
CA GLY A 268 1.25 -16.72 -12.50
C GLY A 268 0.31 -17.79 -13.07
N ALA A 269 0.60 -18.34 -14.26
CA ALA A 269 -0.25 -19.33 -14.90
C ALA A 269 -0.30 -20.63 -14.10
N VAL A 270 -1.51 -21.13 -13.86
CA VAL A 270 -1.76 -22.45 -13.27
C VAL A 270 -2.05 -23.43 -14.40
N THR A 271 -1.18 -24.42 -14.58
CA THR A 271 -1.27 -25.38 -15.68
C THR A 271 -1.04 -26.81 -15.22
N GLY A 272 -1.56 -27.78 -15.98
CA GLY A 272 -1.32 -29.19 -15.74
C GLY A 272 -2.51 -30.07 -16.08
N THR A 273 -2.62 -31.20 -15.39
CA THR A 273 -3.77 -32.12 -15.52
C THR A 273 -4.21 -32.51 -14.12
N PRO A 274 -5.34 -31.97 -13.62
CA PRO A 274 -5.81 -32.26 -12.28
C PRO A 274 -6.03 -33.77 -12.07
N THR A 275 -5.60 -34.28 -10.92
CA THR A 275 -5.78 -35.70 -10.52
C THR A 275 -6.67 -35.86 -9.31
N THR A 276 -6.90 -34.78 -8.57
CA THR A 276 -7.66 -34.80 -7.32
C THR A 276 -8.88 -33.90 -7.49
N PRO A 277 -10.10 -34.45 -7.33
CA PRO A 277 -11.31 -33.66 -7.39
C PRO A 277 -11.57 -32.86 -6.11
N GLY A 278 -12.58 -32.00 -6.18
CA GLY A 278 -13.02 -31.12 -5.12
C GLY A 278 -12.44 -29.72 -5.26
N MET A 279 -12.92 -28.87 -4.38
CA MET A 279 -12.50 -27.50 -4.22
C MET A 279 -11.10 -27.43 -3.59
N ALA A 280 -10.21 -26.68 -4.21
CA ALA A 280 -8.89 -26.38 -3.66
C ALA A 280 -8.77 -24.89 -3.39
N PHE A 281 -8.05 -24.55 -2.33
CA PHE A 281 -7.79 -23.18 -1.91
C PHE A 281 -6.28 -22.98 -1.74
N PHE A 282 -5.78 -21.87 -2.24
CA PHE A 282 -4.38 -21.49 -2.10
C PHE A 282 -4.22 -19.98 -2.09
N GLU A 283 -3.24 -19.52 -1.33
CA GLU A 283 -2.78 -18.14 -1.34
C GLU A 283 -1.64 -18.03 -2.35
N MET A 284 -1.84 -17.19 -3.37
CA MET A 284 -0.81 -16.83 -4.33
C MET A 284 -0.23 -15.48 -3.94
N THR A 285 1.10 -15.43 -3.78
CA THR A 285 1.85 -14.20 -3.54
C THR A 285 2.66 -13.83 -4.77
N VAL A 286 2.57 -12.57 -5.18
CA VAL A 286 3.45 -11.94 -6.17
C VAL A 286 4.45 -11.03 -5.48
N SER A 287 5.72 -11.10 -5.87
CA SER A 287 6.80 -10.28 -5.30
C SER A 287 7.82 -9.86 -6.35
N ASP A 288 8.41 -8.67 -6.16
CA ASP A 288 9.57 -8.17 -6.92
C ASP A 288 10.90 -8.33 -6.14
N GLY A 289 10.87 -9.04 -5.01
CA GLY A 289 12.00 -9.20 -4.08
C GLY A 289 12.09 -8.14 -2.97
N SER A 290 11.34 -7.04 -3.08
CA SER A 290 11.30 -5.94 -2.09
C SER A 290 9.90 -5.65 -1.55
N ALA A 291 8.88 -5.78 -2.40
CA ALA A 291 7.46 -5.67 -2.09
C ALA A 291 6.75 -6.98 -2.44
N SER A 292 5.57 -7.18 -1.86
CA SER A 292 4.71 -8.34 -2.16
C SER A 292 3.24 -8.01 -1.98
N ALA A 293 2.39 -8.69 -2.73
CA ALA A 293 0.94 -8.71 -2.55
C ALA A 293 0.42 -10.16 -2.64
N SER A 294 -0.65 -10.48 -1.92
CA SER A 294 -1.24 -11.81 -1.87
C SER A 294 -2.72 -11.78 -2.19
N VAL A 295 -3.20 -12.83 -2.87
CA VAL A 295 -4.61 -13.10 -3.11
C VAL A 295 -4.88 -14.57 -2.84
N ILE A 296 -6.02 -14.86 -2.19
CA ILE A 296 -6.53 -16.23 -2.05
C ILE A 296 -7.40 -16.56 -3.25
N PHE A 297 -7.06 -17.66 -3.91
CA PHE A 297 -7.86 -18.28 -4.95
C PHE A 297 -8.50 -19.56 -4.42
N GLY A 298 -9.71 -19.84 -4.89
CA GLY A 298 -10.34 -21.14 -4.70
C GLY A 298 -11.19 -21.50 -5.91
N PHE A 299 -11.00 -22.71 -6.43
CA PHE A 299 -11.77 -23.25 -7.55
C PHE A 299 -11.98 -24.75 -7.44
N THR A 300 -13.01 -25.27 -8.10
CA THR A 300 -13.37 -26.70 -8.08
C THR A 300 -12.73 -27.49 -9.22
N ILE A 301 -12.25 -28.69 -8.89
CA ILE A 301 -11.98 -29.76 -9.87
C ILE A 301 -13.12 -30.78 -9.82
N SER A 302 -13.94 -30.89 -10.86
CA SER A 302 -15.02 -31.88 -10.92
C SER A 302 -14.50 -33.25 -11.37
N THR A 303 -15.14 -34.32 -10.85
CA THR A 303 -14.96 -35.69 -11.38
C THR A 303 -15.84 -35.96 -12.59
N VAL A 304 -16.87 -35.13 -12.77
CA VAL A 304 -17.79 -35.21 -13.90
C VAL A 304 -17.11 -34.57 -15.11
N GLY A 305 -17.28 -35.20 -16.27
CA GLY A 305 -16.71 -34.68 -17.52
C GLY A 305 -17.43 -33.41 -17.99
N PRO A 306 -16.81 -32.62 -18.89
CA PRO A 306 -17.33 -31.35 -19.43
C PRO A 306 -18.52 -31.50 -20.40
N ALA A 307 -19.30 -32.57 -20.26
CA ALA A 307 -20.46 -32.85 -21.12
C ALA A 307 -21.60 -33.45 -20.27
N ALA A 308 -21.62 -33.05 -19.00
CA ALA A 308 -22.54 -33.49 -17.98
C ALA A 308 -22.56 -32.42 -16.89
N PHE A 309 -23.73 -32.30 -16.24
CA PHE A 309 -23.99 -31.29 -15.24
C PHE A 309 -22.87 -31.17 -14.20
N ASN A 310 -22.26 -29.99 -14.12
CA ASN A 310 -21.20 -29.68 -13.17
C ASN A 310 -21.45 -28.39 -12.39
N ILE A 311 -20.91 -28.35 -11.17
CA ILE A 311 -20.97 -27.17 -10.31
C ILE A 311 -19.55 -26.73 -10.00
N PHE A 312 -19.19 -25.54 -10.46
CA PHE A 312 -17.91 -24.94 -10.19
C PHE A 312 -18.02 -23.86 -9.13
N GLY A 313 -17.35 -24.06 -8.01
CA GLY A 313 -17.31 -23.08 -6.93
C GLY A 313 -16.10 -22.18 -7.09
N VAL A 314 -16.28 -20.87 -6.92
CA VAL A 314 -15.20 -19.90 -6.89
C VAL A 314 -15.22 -19.13 -5.59
N ASN A 315 -14.08 -19.12 -4.89
CA ASN A 315 -13.96 -18.45 -3.61
C ASN A 315 -13.70 -16.96 -3.79
N VAL A 316 -14.55 -16.13 -3.18
CA VAL A 316 -14.35 -14.67 -3.10
C VAL A 316 -14.07 -14.19 -1.68
N ALA A 317 -13.95 -15.11 -0.72
CA ALA A 317 -13.60 -14.78 0.66
C ALA A 317 -12.12 -14.39 0.82
N ASP A 318 -11.86 -13.59 1.85
CA ASP A 318 -10.51 -13.15 2.24
C ASP A 318 -9.80 -14.15 3.16
N GLU A 319 -10.42 -15.30 3.43
CA GLU A 319 -9.85 -16.38 4.23
C GLU A 319 -10.03 -17.74 3.52
N ILE A 320 -9.15 -18.69 3.84
CA ILE A 320 -9.30 -20.08 3.40
C ILE A 320 -10.30 -20.78 4.34
N PRO A 321 -11.42 -21.33 3.83
CA PRO A 321 -12.39 -22.04 4.65
C PRO A 321 -11.77 -23.23 5.39
N SER A 322 -12.30 -23.56 6.56
CA SER A 322 -11.85 -24.75 7.30
C SER A 322 -12.14 -26.04 6.52
N ALA A 323 -11.28 -27.07 6.65
CA ALA A 323 -11.45 -28.34 5.95
C ALA A 323 -12.87 -28.99 6.11
N PRO A 324 -13.54 -28.90 7.28
CA PRO A 324 -14.92 -29.38 7.42
C PRO A 324 -15.94 -28.63 6.54
N ILE A 325 -15.74 -27.33 6.29
CA ILE A 325 -16.59 -26.53 5.39
C ILE A 325 -16.32 -26.95 3.94
N GLN A 326 -15.05 -27.07 3.56
CA GLN A 326 -14.67 -27.53 2.21
C GLN A 326 -15.26 -28.91 1.89
N THR A 327 -15.27 -29.82 2.87
CA THR A 327 -15.86 -31.16 2.72
C THR A 327 -17.37 -31.08 2.46
N ALA A 328 -18.10 -30.27 3.24
CA ALA A 328 -19.54 -30.13 3.06
C ALA A 328 -19.92 -29.55 1.69
N ILE A 329 -19.15 -28.58 1.19
CA ILE A 329 -19.34 -28.01 -0.15
C ILE A 329 -19.10 -29.06 -1.23
N ASN A 330 -17.98 -29.79 -1.17
CA ASN A 330 -17.66 -30.84 -2.14
C ASN A 330 -18.72 -31.94 -2.15
N ASP A 331 -19.18 -32.38 -0.99
CA ASP A 331 -20.22 -33.40 -0.87
C ASP A 331 -21.56 -32.89 -1.42
N ALA A 332 -21.92 -31.63 -1.18
CA ALA A 332 -23.14 -31.03 -1.71
C ALA A 332 -23.10 -30.92 -3.24
N PHE A 333 -21.97 -30.48 -3.81
CA PHE A 333 -21.77 -30.40 -5.25
C PHE A 333 -21.91 -31.78 -5.88
N ALA A 334 -21.16 -32.76 -5.38
CA ALA A 334 -21.21 -34.13 -5.88
C ALA A 334 -22.62 -34.74 -5.79
N ARG A 335 -23.40 -34.37 -4.77
CA ARG A 335 -24.77 -34.87 -4.61
C ARG A 335 -25.74 -34.29 -5.64
N TYR A 336 -25.62 -33.00 -5.98
CA TYR A 336 -26.41 -32.42 -7.08
C TYR A 336 -25.93 -32.89 -8.45
N GLU A 337 -24.62 -32.99 -8.69
CA GLU A 337 -24.03 -33.58 -9.91
C GLU A 337 -24.45 -35.05 -10.14
N ALA A 338 -24.78 -35.77 -9.06
CA ALA A 338 -25.36 -37.12 -9.17
C ALA A 338 -26.86 -37.11 -9.47
N ALA A 339 -27.60 -36.10 -8.99
CA ALA A 339 -29.05 -35.99 -9.14
C ALA A 339 -29.49 -35.37 -10.48
N ILE A 340 -28.68 -34.46 -11.02
CA ILE A 340 -28.83 -33.83 -12.32
C ILE A 340 -27.64 -34.27 -13.15
N THR A 341 -27.87 -35.00 -14.24
CA THR A 341 -26.75 -35.55 -15.04
C THR A 341 -26.71 -35.00 -16.46
N GLY A 342 -27.71 -34.21 -16.85
CA GLY A 342 -27.81 -33.67 -18.20
C GLY A 342 -27.03 -32.36 -18.31
N ASP A 343 -26.13 -32.33 -19.29
CA ASP A 343 -25.37 -31.17 -19.72
C ASP A 343 -26.29 -29.97 -20.02
N ALA A 344 -25.97 -28.80 -19.47
CA ALA A 344 -26.57 -27.53 -19.87
C ALA A 344 -25.61 -26.79 -20.82
N PRO A 345 -26.15 -25.90 -21.70
CA PRO A 345 -25.28 -25.20 -22.63
C PRO A 345 -24.28 -24.28 -21.92
N ASP A 346 -23.01 -24.38 -22.27
CA ASP A 346 -21.97 -23.42 -21.87
C ASP A 346 -22.36 -21.98 -22.23
N VAL A 347 -22.11 -21.06 -21.31
CA VAL A 347 -22.35 -19.63 -21.54
C VAL A 347 -21.09 -18.83 -21.24
N THR A 348 -20.71 -17.97 -22.17
CA THR A 348 -19.65 -16.99 -21.93
C THR A 348 -20.25 -15.73 -21.31
N LEU A 349 -19.77 -15.36 -20.13
CA LEU A 349 -20.19 -14.17 -19.43
C LEU A 349 -19.71 -12.91 -20.16
N PRO A 350 -20.53 -11.84 -20.24
CA PRO A 350 -20.19 -10.63 -20.98
C PRO A 350 -18.93 -9.96 -20.39
N GLY A 351 -18.04 -9.51 -21.29
CA GLY A 351 -16.69 -9.03 -20.92
C GLY A 351 -16.58 -7.58 -20.43
N SER A 352 -17.68 -6.86 -20.20
CA SER A 352 -17.61 -5.48 -19.67
C SER A 352 -18.92 -5.02 -19.01
N GLY A 353 -18.82 -4.55 -17.77
CA GLY A 353 -19.88 -3.85 -17.02
C GLY A 353 -19.67 -4.06 -15.52
N ALA A 354 -19.87 -3.03 -14.69
CA ALA A 354 -19.98 -3.25 -13.25
C ALA A 354 -21.36 -3.88 -13.01
N ASP A 355 -21.42 -5.21 -13.00
CA ASP A 355 -22.63 -5.91 -12.54
C ASP A 355 -22.54 -6.03 -11.01
N SER A 356 -23.52 -5.42 -10.33
CA SER A 356 -23.64 -5.53 -8.88
C SER A 356 -24.29 -6.84 -8.45
N SER A 357 -24.73 -7.68 -9.39
CA SER A 357 -25.30 -8.99 -9.12
C SER A 357 -24.29 -9.89 -8.37
N CYS A 358 -24.79 -10.79 -7.53
CA CYS A 358 -23.99 -11.62 -6.62
C CYS A 358 -23.10 -10.82 -5.64
N GLY A 359 -23.62 -9.71 -5.08
CA GLY A 359 -22.92 -8.95 -4.04
C GLY A 359 -21.79 -8.02 -4.53
N GLY A 360 -21.81 -7.59 -5.80
CA GLY A 360 -20.87 -6.58 -6.32
C GLY A 360 -19.48 -7.11 -6.71
N ARG A 361 -19.28 -8.43 -6.67
CA ARG A 361 -17.99 -9.09 -6.95
C ARG A 361 -17.91 -9.71 -8.35
N TYR A 362 -18.84 -9.38 -9.23
CA TYR A 362 -18.89 -9.85 -10.61
C TYR A 362 -17.77 -9.42 -11.58
N PRO A 363 -16.95 -8.36 -11.37
CA PRO A 363 -15.85 -8.08 -12.30
C PRO A 363 -14.82 -9.23 -12.39
N LEU A 364 -14.88 -10.18 -11.46
CA LEU A 364 -14.04 -11.38 -11.44
C LEU A 364 -14.25 -12.28 -12.66
N PHE A 365 -15.44 -12.36 -13.26
CA PHE A 365 -15.79 -13.41 -14.24
C PHE A 365 -15.91 -12.93 -15.70
N HIS A 366 -15.39 -11.76 -16.04
CA HIS A 366 -15.54 -11.18 -17.38
C HIS A 366 -14.90 -12.03 -18.48
N GLY A 367 -15.68 -12.41 -19.49
CA GLY A 367 -15.20 -13.17 -20.65
C GLY A 367 -14.92 -14.65 -20.36
N VAL A 368 -15.33 -15.14 -19.19
CA VAL A 368 -15.18 -16.53 -18.77
C VAL A 368 -16.29 -17.38 -19.37
N SER A 369 -15.95 -18.59 -19.83
CA SER A 369 -16.93 -19.60 -20.20
C SER A 369 -17.33 -20.38 -18.96
N VAL A 370 -18.59 -20.29 -18.57
CA VAL A 370 -19.19 -21.10 -17.52
C VAL A 370 -19.75 -22.35 -18.17
N ASP A 371 -19.15 -23.48 -17.83
CA ASP A 371 -19.72 -24.81 -18.03
C ASP A 371 -20.74 -25.02 -16.88
N ASP A 372 -21.99 -25.31 -17.26
CA ASP A 372 -23.16 -25.48 -16.40
C ASP A 372 -23.49 -24.40 -15.34
N VAL A 373 -22.90 -24.47 -14.15
CA VAL A 373 -23.21 -23.56 -13.03
C VAL A 373 -21.93 -23.13 -12.31
N GLU A 374 -21.78 -21.82 -12.13
CA GLU A 374 -20.75 -21.23 -11.32
C GLU A 374 -21.31 -20.66 -10.00
N VAL A 375 -20.79 -21.12 -8.88
CA VAL A 375 -21.20 -20.73 -7.53
C VAL A 375 -20.14 -19.81 -6.93
N VAL A 376 -20.50 -18.53 -6.78
CA VAL A 376 -19.69 -17.52 -6.10
C VAL A 376 -19.84 -17.72 -4.59
N MET A 377 -18.76 -18.15 -3.94
CA MET A 377 -18.79 -18.46 -2.51
C MET A 377 -18.16 -17.38 -1.67
N ASN A 378 -18.93 -16.89 -0.70
CA ASN A 378 -18.46 -15.97 0.33
C ASN A 378 -18.54 -16.64 1.71
N ILE A 379 -17.39 -17.08 2.21
CA ILE A 379 -17.27 -17.78 3.50
C ILE A 379 -16.51 -16.86 4.44
N ALA A 380 -17.22 -16.19 5.34
CA ALA A 380 -16.65 -15.21 6.26
C ALA A 380 -17.42 -15.24 7.60
N ALA A 381 -16.87 -14.63 8.65
CA ALA A 381 -17.67 -14.31 9.83
C ALA A 381 -18.57 -13.11 9.51
N ILE A 382 -19.89 -13.28 9.53
CA ILE A 382 -20.84 -12.29 9.02
C ILE A 382 -21.46 -11.51 10.17
N ASP A 383 -22.18 -12.18 11.06
CA ASP A 383 -22.84 -11.57 12.22
C ASP A 383 -22.51 -12.27 13.55
N GLY A 384 -21.66 -13.29 13.50
CA GLY A 384 -21.21 -14.03 14.68
C GLY A 384 -22.22 -15.10 15.10
N PRO A 385 -21.97 -15.84 16.19
CA PRO A 385 -22.73 -17.05 16.46
C PRO A 385 -24.24 -16.81 16.70
N GLY A 386 -25.08 -17.59 16.02
CA GLY A 386 -26.53 -17.65 16.20
C GLY A 386 -27.33 -16.72 15.30
N GLY A 387 -26.71 -16.16 14.26
CA GLY A 387 -27.34 -15.33 13.22
C GLY A 387 -27.74 -16.13 11.98
N ILE A 388 -27.56 -15.55 10.80
CA ILE A 388 -27.81 -16.24 9.51
C ILE A 388 -26.68 -17.21 9.22
N ALA A 389 -26.95 -18.51 9.33
CA ALA A 389 -25.93 -19.55 9.13
C ALA A 389 -25.51 -19.69 7.65
N GLY A 390 -26.42 -19.42 6.72
CA GLY A 390 -26.19 -19.50 5.29
C GLY A 390 -27.24 -18.71 4.52
N GLN A 391 -26.90 -18.29 3.30
CA GLN A 391 -27.82 -17.73 2.35
C GLN A 391 -27.35 -18.05 0.93
N ALA A 392 -28.27 -18.45 0.06
CA ALA A 392 -27.97 -18.67 -1.34
C ALA A 392 -29.13 -18.36 -2.26
N GLY A 393 -28.80 -18.23 -3.54
CA GLY A 393 -29.79 -18.03 -4.56
C GLY A 393 -29.16 -17.81 -5.92
N VAL A 394 -30.03 -17.85 -6.92
CA VAL A 394 -29.67 -17.44 -8.27
C VAL A 394 -29.31 -15.98 -8.24
N CYS A 395 -28.16 -15.62 -8.79
CA CYS A 395 -27.69 -14.25 -8.81
C CYS A 395 -27.11 -13.94 -10.18
N GLY A 396 -27.40 -12.76 -10.72
CA GLY A 396 -26.91 -12.38 -12.03
C GLY A 396 -27.57 -13.18 -13.14
N TYR A 397 -26.76 -13.89 -13.94
CA TYR A 397 -27.23 -14.43 -15.21
C TYR A 397 -27.94 -15.78 -15.12
N VAL A 398 -28.99 -15.91 -15.92
CA VAL A 398 -29.73 -17.15 -16.18
C VAL A 398 -29.81 -17.40 -17.68
N ARG A 399 -29.95 -18.67 -18.09
CA ARG A 399 -30.15 -19.01 -19.50
C ARG A 399 -31.51 -18.48 -19.97
N SER A 400 -31.60 -17.99 -21.21
CA SER A 400 -32.85 -17.42 -21.74
C SER A 400 -33.88 -18.45 -22.22
N SER A 401 -33.44 -19.65 -22.60
CA SER A 401 -34.30 -20.74 -23.11
C SER A 401 -35.16 -21.41 -22.02
N ALA A 402 -34.66 -21.35 -20.80
CA ALA A 402 -35.29 -21.64 -19.52
C ALA A 402 -34.36 -20.94 -18.50
N PRO A 403 -34.85 -20.21 -17.48
CA PRO A 403 -34.06 -19.44 -16.51
C PRO A 403 -33.25 -20.35 -15.57
N LEU A 404 -32.55 -21.33 -16.15
CA LEU A 404 -31.56 -22.18 -15.52
C LEU A 404 -30.41 -21.28 -15.08
N THR A 405 -30.01 -21.47 -13.83
CA THR A 405 -28.92 -20.74 -13.24
C THR A 405 -27.65 -20.88 -14.09
N ILE A 406 -27.00 -19.75 -14.39
CA ILE A 406 -25.61 -19.73 -14.86
C ILE A 406 -24.73 -19.42 -13.66
N THR A 407 -25.10 -18.40 -12.87
CA THR A 407 -24.39 -18.04 -11.65
C THR A 407 -25.28 -18.05 -10.42
N ALA A 408 -24.75 -18.61 -9.34
CA ALA A 408 -25.36 -18.64 -8.02
C ALA A 408 -24.44 -18.00 -6.99
N GLN A 409 -25.00 -17.49 -5.91
CA GLN A 409 -24.25 -17.05 -4.75
C GLN A 409 -24.50 -18.02 -3.61
N LEU A 410 -23.43 -18.37 -2.90
CA LEU A 410 -23.49 -19.12 -1.66
C LEU A 410 -22.70 -18.34 -0.60
N THR A 411 -23.40 -17.84 0.40
CA THR A 411 -22.82 -17.14 1.54
C THR A 411 -22.96 -18.01 2.77
N LEU A 412 -21.87 -18.27 3.48
CA LEU A 412 -21.86 -19.08 4.71
C LEU A 412 -21.20 -18.30 5.83
N ASP A 413 -21.85 -18.19 6.99
CA ASP A 413 -21.21 -17.64 8.18
C ASP A 413 -20.26 -18.68 8.77
N ALA A 414 -18.95 -18.46 8.62
CA ALA A 414 -17.93 -19.36 9.14
C ALA A 414 -18.00 -19.55 10.67
N ALA A 415 -18.51 -18.58 11.41
CA ALA A 415 -18.70 -18.64 12.87
C ALA A 415 -19.81 -19.62 13.27
N ASP A 416 -20.85 -19.76 12.45
CA ASP A 416 -21.97 -20.68 12.67
C ASP A 416 -21.69 -22.05 12.06
N VAL A 417 -21.33 -22.08 10.77
CA VAL A 417 -21.12 -23.32 10.01
C VAL A 417 -19.95 -24.13 10.57
N GLY A 418 -18.93 -23.45 11.11
CA GLY A 418 -17.79 -24.10 11.76
C GLY A 418 -18.15 -24.89 13.03
N GLY A 419 -19.20 -24.48 13.75
CA GLY A 419 -19.66 -25.12 14.99
C GLY A 419 -20.61 -26.30 14.77
N LEU A 420 -21.16 -26.47 13.56
CA LEU A 420 -22.15 -27.51 13.25
C LEU A 420 -21.54 -28.92 13.25
N SER A 421 -22.38 -29.92 13.51
CA SER A 421 -22.00 -31.32 13.24
C SER A 421 -21.81 -31.54 11.73
N ALA A 422 -21.04 -32.57 11.34
CA ALA A 422 -20.83 -32.84 9.91
C ALA A 422 -22.14 -33.05 9.12
N PRO A 423 -23.15 -33.80 9.62
CA PRO A 423 -24.43 -33.94 8.93
C PRO A 423 -25.20 -32.62 8.78
N LEU A 424 -25.25 -31.79 9.84
CA LEU A 424 -25.96 -30.51 9.78
C LEU A 424 -25.26 -29.49 8.89
N ARG A 425 -23.92 -29.47 8.91
CA ARG A 425 -23.14 -28.63 8.02
C ARG A 425 -23.33 -29.00 6.56
N PHE A 426 -23.32 -30.31 6.26
CA PHE A 426 -23.65 -30.80 4.93
C PHE A 426 -25.08 -30.38 4.53
N ALA A 427 -26.07 -30.62 5.40
CA ALA A 427 -27.46 -30.28 5.13
C ALA A 427 -27.66 -28.79 4.86
N LEU A 428 -27.01 -27.91 5.62
CA LEU A 428 -27.03 -26.47 5.38
C LEU A 428 -26.49 -26.13 4.00
N VAL A 429 -25.24 -26.51 3.69
CA VAL A 429 -24.63 -26.19 2.40
C VAL A 429 -25.42 -26.76 1.23
N PHE A 430 -25.96 -27.97 1.41
CA PHE A 430 -26.75 -28.65 0.39
C PHE A 430 -28.11 -27.97 0.18
N HIS A 431 -28.81 -27.59 1.24
CA HIS A 431 -30.03 -26.79 1.19
C HIS A 431 -29.82 -25.48 0.43
N GLU A 432 -28.83 -24.68 0.86
CA GLU A 432 -28.53 -23.38 0.25
C GLU A 432 -28.23 -23.51 -1.24
N LEU A 433 -27.42 -24.51 -1.61
CA LEU A 433 -27.11 -24.75 -3.01
C LEU A 433 -28.35 -25.12 -3.83
N GLY A 434 -29.38 -25.75 -3.23
CA GLY A 434 -30.68 -25.96 -3.86
C GLY A 434 -31.32 -24.65 -4.33
N HIS A 435 -31.27 -23.60 -3.51
CA HIS A 435 -31.70 -22.25 -3.89
C HIS A 435 -30.83 -21.66 -5.00
N GLY A 436 -29.52 -21.85 -4.92
CA GLY A 436 -28.58 -21.50 -5.98
C GLY A 436 -28.92 -22.14 -7.33
N LEU A 437 -29.45 -23.36 -7.32
CA LEU A 437 -29.85 -24.09 -8.53
C LEU A 437 -31.27 -23.78 -9.03
N GLY A 438 -31.97 -22.86 -8.35
CA GLY A 438 -33.25 -22.30 -8.79
C GLY A 438 -34.48 -22.79 -8.03
N ILE A 439 -34.32 -23.52 -6.93
CA ILE A 439 -35.44 -23.78 -6.01
C ILE A 439 -35.79 -22.47 -5.28
N GLY A 440 -37.06 -22.06 -5.30
CA GLY A 440 -37.52 -20.90 -4.56
C GLY A 440 -38.44 -19.97 -5.36
N SER A 441 -39.10 -19.08 -4.64
CA SER A 441 -40.21 -18.26 -5.14
C SER A 441 -39.84 -17.37 -6.34
N GLY A 442 -38.60 -16.88 -6.43
CA GLY A 442 -38.13 -16.04 -7.53
C GLY A 442 -38.20 -16.76 -8.88
N VAL A 443 -37.52 -17.91 -9.00
CA VAL A 443 -37.46 -18.68 -10.25
C VAL A 443 -38.78 -19.40 -10.51
N TRP A 444 -39.41 -19.98 -9.48
CA TRP A 444 -40.73 -20.61 -9.63
C TRP A 444 -41.79 -19.62 -10.11
N GLY A 445 -41.82 -18.41 -9.55
CA GLY A 445 -42.72 -17.35 -9.99
C GLY A 445 -42.47 -16.94 -11.44
N ALA A 446 -41.21 -16.78 -11.82
CA ALA A 446 -40.81 -16.43 -13.20
C ALA A 446 -41.23 -17.51 -14.22
N LEU A 447 -41.22 -18.78 -13.82
CA LEU A 447 -41.62 -19.91 -14.66
C LEU A 447 -43.10 -20.31 -14.55
N GLY A 448 -43.87 -19.68 -13.65
CA GLY A 448 -45.25 -20.06 -13.39
C GLY A 448 -45.39 -21.45 -12.74
N LEU A 449 -44.39 -21.86 -11.96
CA LEU A 449 -44.35 -23.13 -11.22
C LEU A 449 -44.96 -23.05 -9.81
N MET A 450 -45.61 -21.93 -9.49
CA MET A 450 -46.30 -21.78 -8.22
C MET A 450 -47.58 -20.95 -8.37
N THR A 451 -48.51 -21.13 -7.45
CA THR A 451 -49.76 -20.36 -7.36
C THR A 451 -50.05 -19.97 -5.92
N GLY A 452 -50.79 -18.87 -5.73
CA GLY A 452 -51.15 -18.42 -4.39
C GLY A 452 -49.98 -17.85 -3.59
N ALA A 453 -48.91 -17.39 -4.24
CA ALA A 453 -47.78 -16.71 -3.59
C ALA A 453 -48.26 -15.61 -2.65
N GLY A 454 -47.72 -15.56 -1.44
CA GLY A 454 -48.09 -14.61 -0.40
C GLY A 454 -49.46 -14.86 0.26
N SER A 455 -50.17 -15.92 -0.14
CA SER A 455 -51.44 -16.34 0.48
C SER A 455 -51.23 -17.27 1.67
N ALA A 456 -52.31 -17.68 2.33
CA ALA A 456 -52.25 -18.68 3.39
C ALA A 456 -52.08 -20.13 2.87
N THR A 457 -52.20 -20.35 1.56
CA THR A 457 -52.09 -21.68 0.95
C THR A 457 -51.35 -21.62 -0.39
N PRO A 458 -50.08 -21.17 -0.41
CA PRO A 458 -49.28 -21.21 -1.63
C PRO A 458 -49.00 -22.67 -2.01
N GLN A 459 -48.90 -22.93 -3.32
CA GLN A 459 -48.77 -24.28 -3.85
C GLN A 459 -47.81 -24.32 -5.03
N TYR A 460 -47.03 -25.39 -5.11
CA TYR A 460 -46.18 -25.69 -6.25
C TYR A 460 -46.97 -26.37 -7.37
N THR A 461 -46.70 -25.99 -8.62
CA THR A 461 -47.48 -26.44 -9.79
C THR A 461 -46.63 -27.06 -10.90
N GLY A 462 -45.34 -27.28 -10.66
CA GLY A 462 -44.47 -28.01 -11.61
C GLY A 462 -44.96 -29.45 -11.84
N ALA A 463 -45.03 -29.86 -13.09
CA ALA A 463 -45.69 -31.10 -13.48
C ALA A 463 -44.94 -32.34 -12.97
N GLY A 464 -43.61 -32.32 -13.00
CA GLY A 464 -42.75 -33.40 -12.51
C GLY A 464 -42.84 -33.54 -10.99
N GLY A 465 -42.68 -32.44 -10.26
CA GLY A 465 -42.79 -32.41 -8.81
C GLY A 465 -44.19 -32.85 -8.33
N VAL A 466 -45.26 -32.34 -8.94
CA VAL A 466 -46.64 -32.75 -8.63
C VAL A 466 -46.86 -34.25 -8.89
N ALA A 467 -46.28 -34.81 -9.96
CA ALA A 467 -46.38 -36.23 -10.25
C ALA A 467 -45.69 -37.10 -9.18
N GLU A 468 -44.51 -36.71 -8.70
CA GLU A 468 -43.80 -37.43 -7.64
C GLU A 468 -44.49 -37.26 -6.27
N PHE A 469 -45.07 -36.09 -5.99
CA PHE A 469 -45.87 -35.84 -4.79
C PHE A 469 -47.12 -36.74 -4.73
N GLN A 470 -47.84 -36.85 -5.84
CA GLN A 470 -49.05 -37.67 -5.91
C GLN A 470 -48.73 -39.17 -6.01
N GLY A 471 -47.68 -39.51 -6.75
CA GLY A 471 -47.26 -40.88 -7.01
C GLY A 471 -46.41 -41.46 -5.88
N ALA A 472 -45.14 -41.03 -5.80
CA ALA A 472 -44.15 -41.60 -4.89
C ALA A 472 -44.43 -41.25 -3.42
N LEU A 473 -44.93 -40.04 -3.13
CA LEU A 473 -45.28 -39.63 -1.77
C LEU A 473 -46.73 -39.93 -1.38
N GLY A 474 -47.55 -40.41 -2.33
CA GLY A 474 -48.92 -40.88 -2.09
C GLY A 474 -49.90 -39.80 -1.64
N GLN A 475 -49.62 -38.53 -1.95
CA GLN A 475 -50.44 -37.39 -1.55
C GLN A 475 -51.47 -37.02 -2.63
N THR A 476 -52.33 -36.04 -2.35
CA THR A 476 -53.34 -35.55 -3.32
C THR A 476 -53.20 -34.06 -3.54
N GLY A 477 -53.42 -33.60 -4.78
CA GLY A 477 -53.31 -32.18 -5.12
C GLY A 477 -51.87 -31.75 -5.36
N ASN A 478 -51.60 -30.48 -5.10
CA ASN A 478 -50.30 -29.86 -5.32
C ASN A 478 -49.49 -29.81 -4.01
N PRO A 479 -48.15 -29.92 -4.06
CA PRO A 479 -47.31 -29.72 -2.89
C PRO A 479 -47.56 -28.35 -2.24
N PRO A 480 -47.83 -28.28 -0.93
CA PRO A 480 -47.90 -27.00 -0.22
C PRO A 480 -46.52 -26.36 -0.14
N LEU A 481 -46.49 -25.05 -0.33
CA LEU A 481 -45.31 -24.22 -0.09
C LEU A 481 -45.43 -23.54 1.28
N GLU A 482 -44.29 -23.14 1.83
CA GLU A 482 -44.24 -22.47 3.13
C GLU A 482 -45.06 -21.18 3.12
N ASN A 483 -45.95 -21.05 4.11
CA ASN A 483 -46.90 -19.96 4.21
C ASN A 483 -46.63 -19.03 5.39
N ASP A 484 -45.69 -19.39 6.26
CA ASP A 484 -45.21 -18.60 7.38
C ASP A 484 -43.75 -18.15 7.17
N GLY A 485 -43.09 -17.63 8.22
CA GLY A 485 -41.72 -17.10 8.13
C GLY A 485 -41.56 -15.74 7.43
N GLY A 486 -40.31 -15.39 7.12
CA GLY A 486 -39.90 -14.14 6.48
C GLY A 486 -40.00 -14.18 4.95
N ALA A 487 -39.49 -13.16 4.26
CA ALA A 487 -39.52 -13.12 2.79
C ALA A 487 -38.62 -14.19 2.14
N GLY A 488 -37.51 -14.58 2.78
CA GLY A 488 -36.67 -15.71 2.38
C GLY A 488 -37.30 -17.06 2.64
N THR A 489 -38.03 -17.21 3.75
CA THR A 489 -38.68 -18.49 4.09
C THR A 489 -39.96 -18.73 3.29
N ARG A 490 -40.86 -17.74 3.28
CA ARG A 490 -42.19 -17.87 2.72
C ARG A 490 -42.14 -18.07 1.21
N ASP A 491 -43.03 -18.91 0.68
CA ASP A 491 -43.17 -19.21 -0.75
C ASP A 491 -41.95 -19.87 -1.42
N SER A 492 -40.80 -19.95 -0.75
CA SER A 492 -39.54 -20.43 -1.32
C SER A 492 -39.14 -21.83 -0.85
N HIS A 493 -39.87 -22.36 0.13
CA HIS A 493 -39.64 -23.67 0.74
C HIS A 493 -40.86 -24.57 0.59
N TRP A 494 -40.64 -25.87 0.75
CA TRP A 494 -41.73 -26.77 1.09
C TRP A 494 -42.28 -26.43 2.48
N ASP A 495 -43.61 -26.54 2.64
CA ASP A 495 -44.27 -26.30 3.92
C ASP A 495 -43.72 -27.25 5.01
N GLU A 496 -43.08 -26.68 6.02
CA GLU A 496 -42.45 -27.45 7.11
C GLU A 496 -43.46 -28.29 7.87
N GLN A 497 -44.66 -27.76 8.12
CA GLN A 497 -45.70 -28.47 8.87
C GLN A 497 -46.14 -29.74 8.13
N PHE A 498 -46.03 -29.74 6.81
CA PHE A 498 -46.34 -30.88 5.95
C PHE A 498 -45.13 -31.81 5.74
N PHE A 499 -43.95 -31.25 5.45
CA PHE A 499 -42.79 -32.02 5.01
C PHE A 499 -41.75 -32.32 6.11
N ASP A 500 -41.78 -31.58 7.22
CA ASP A 500 -41.00 -31.77 8.47
C ASP A 500 -39.48 -31.84 8.30
N THR A 501 -38.97 -32.93 7.73
CA THR A 501 -37.52 -33.20 7.65
C THR A 501 -36.97 -33.08 6.24
N GLU A 502 -37.79 -32.77 5.23
CA GLU A 502 -37.32 -32.66 3.84
C GLU A 502 -36.26 -31.54 3.74
N ILE A 503 -35.22 -31.76 2.94
CA ILE A 503 -34.06 -30.85 2.90
C ILE A 503 -34.41 -29.39 2.55
N MET A 504 -35.41 -29.13 1.70
CA MET A 504 -35.81 -27.79 1.23
C MET A 504 -37.00 -27.22 2.01
N THR A 505 -37.22 -27.67 3.26
CA THR A 505 -38.05 -26.92 4.20
C THR A 505 -37.23 -25.82 4.87
N GLY A 506 -37.88 -24.83 5.52
CA GLY A 506 -37.19 -23.71 6.16
C GLY A 506 -36.44 -24.05 7.46
N TRP A 507 -36.28 -25.33 7.80
CA TRP A 507 -35.63 -25.80 9.02
C TRP A 507 -34.76 -27.04 8.78
N LEU A 508 -33.60 -27.10 9.42
CA LEU A 508 -32.74 -28.28 9.41
C LEU A 508 -32.84 -29.09 10.70
N ASP A 509 -32.74 -30.40 10.55
CA ASP A 509 -32.92 -31.40 11.59
C ASP A 509 -31.65 -32.20 11.85
N GLY A 510 -31.40 -32.54 13.12
CA GLY A 510 -30.29 -33.44 13.47
C GLY A 510 -30.41 -34.89 12.95
N ALA A 511 -31.53 -35.25 12.30
CA ALA A 511 -31.89 -36.62 11.90
C ALA A 511 -31.63 -36.96 10.42
N GLY A 512 -31.03 -36.06 9.64
CA GLY A 512 -30.44 -36.39 8.32
C GLY A 512 -31.11 -35.79 7.08
N ASN A 513 -31.96 -34.75 7.23
CA ASN A 513 -32.62 -33.98 6.18
C ASN A 513 -32.60 -34.59 4.76
N PRO A 514 -33.50 -35.56 4.49
CA PRO A 514 -33.51 -36.24 3.20
C PRO A 514 -33.92 -35.33 2.04
N ILE A 515 -33.27 -35.52 0.89
CA ILE A 515 -33.78 -34.96 -0.38
C ILE A 515 -34.82 -35.89 -0.98
N SER A 516 -36.05 -35.41 -1.09
CA SER A 516 -37.18 -36.17 -1.61
C SER A 516 -37.16 -36.26 -3.15
N ARG A 517 -37.88 -37.26 -3.68
CA ARG A 517 -38.13 -37.35 -5.13
C ARG A 517 -38.89 -36.15 -5.68
N LEU A 518 -39.72 -35.49 -4.85
CA LEU A 518 -40.37 -34.24 -5.18
C LEU A 518 -39.33 -33.16 -5.51
N THR A 519 -38.36 -32.93 -4.61
CA THR A 519 -37.30 -31.93 -4.81
C THR A 519 -36.46 -32.24 -6.04
N VAL A 520 -36.04 -33.50 -6.23
CA VAL A 520 -35.25 -33.87 -7.43
C VAL A 520 -36.07 -33.64 -8.71
N ALA A 521 -37.36 -33.96 -8.72
CA ALA A 521 -38.22 -33.73 -9.87
C ALA A 521 -38.48 -32.24 -10.15
N ALA A 522 -38.52 -31.41 -9.10
CA ALA A 522 -38.70 -29.96 -9.23
C ALA A 522 -37.57 -29.31 -10.05
N PHE A 523 -36.33 -29.83 -10.01
CA PHE A 523 -35.25 -29.37 -10.90
C PHE A 523 -35.57 -29.59 -12.38
N GLY A 524 -36.31 -30.65 -12.72
CA GLY A 524 -36.74 -30.93 -14.09
C GLY A 524 -37.79 -29.95 -14.57
N ASP A 525 -38.67 -29.51 -13.66
CA ASP A 525 -39.64 -28.45 -13.94
C ASP A 525 -38.95 -27.08 -14.13
N LEU A 526 -37.78 -26.86 -13.52
CA LEU A 526 -36.92 -25.69 -13.82
C LEU A 526 -36.28 -25.77 -15.23
N GLY A 527 -36.18 -26.98 -15.78
CA GLY A 527 -35.61 -27.26 -17.10
C GLY A 527 -34.29 -28.04 -17.07
N TRP A 528 -33.77 -28.42 -15.89
CA TRP A 528 -32.60 -29.29 -15.80
C TRP A 528 -32.92 -30.66 -16.41
N THR A 529 -31.95 -31.25 -17.11
CA THR A 529 -32.16 -32.53 -17.80
C THR A 529 -31.36 -33.66 -17.16
N GLY A 530 -31.65 -34.90 -17.54
CA GLY A 530 -30.95 -36.07 -16.98
C GLY A 530 -31.21 -36.29 -15.49
N LEU A 531 -32.43 -36.01 -15.01
CA LEU A 531 -32.76 -36.23 -13.59
C LEU A 531 -32.66 -37.71 -13.19
N ALA A 532 -31.80 -37.99 -12.22
CA ALA A 532 -31.61 -39.31 -11.64
C ALA A 532 -32.45 -39.47 -10.37
N LEU A 533 -33.78 -39.56 -10.48
CA LEU A 533 -34.71 -39.67 -9.33
C LEU A 533 -34.41 -40.80 -8.33
N GLY A 534 -33.56 -41.77 -8.69
CA GLY A 534 -33.08 -42.82 -7.79
C GLY A 534 -32.00 -42.39 -6.80
N THR A 535 -31.43 -41.19 -6.95
CA THR A 535 -30.47 -40.60 -5.98
C THR A 535 -31.16 -39.86 -4.84
N ALA A 536 -32.48 -39.63 -4.96
CA ALA A 536 -33.30 -39.14 -3.86
C ALA A 536 -33.28 -40.13 -2.69
N ASP A 537 -33.34 -39.60 -1.47
CA ASP A 537 -33.41 -40.40 -0.27
C ASP A 537 -34.77 -41.09 -0.14
N ALA A 538 -34.77 -42.17 0.64
CA ALA A 538 -36.02 -42.74 1.13
C ALA A 538 -36.71 -41.71 2.02
N TYR A 539 -37.84 -41.19 1.57
CA TYR A 539 -38.62 -40.17 2.26
C TYR A 539 -40.11 -40.47 2.16
N SER A 540 -40.82 -40.22 3.24
CA SER A 540 -42.28 -40.30 3.31
C SER A 540 -42.78 -39.11 4.12
N VAL A 541 -43.84 -38.47 3.62
CA VAL A 541 -44.54 -37.41 4.34
C VAL A 541 -45.00 -37.96 5.70
N PRO A 542 -44.63 -37.32 6.84
CA PRO A 542 -45.07 -37.76 8.15
C PRO A 542 -46.59 -37.88 8.23
N ALA A 543 -47.10 -38.81 9.03
CA ALA A 543 -48.54 -39.14 9.09
C ALA A 543 -49.44 -38.05 9.73
N CYS A 544 -49.03 -36.78 9.72
CA CYS A 544 -49.78 -35.67 10.30
C CYS A 544 -50.69 -35.00 9.24
N SER A 545 -51.99 -35.10 9.50
CA SER A 545 -53.14 -34.57 8.75
C SER A 545 -53.16 -33.01 8.74
N PRO A 546 -53.92 -32.34 7.84
CA PRO A 546 -53.69 -30.98 7.32
C PRO A 546 -54.04 -29.82 8.29
N SER A 547 -53.68 -29.92 9.56
CA SER A 547 -53.98 -28.92 10.58
C SER A 547 -52.92 -28.80 11.68
N CYS A 548 -51.65 -29.06 11.38
CA CYS A 548 -50.58 -28.81 12.35
C CYS A 548 -50.25 -27.32 12.43
N SER A 549 -51.10 -26.49 13.06
CA SER A 549 -50.60 -25.21 13.59
C SER A 549 -49.31 -25.46 14.37
N PRO A 550 -48.27 -24.61 14.25
CA PRO A 550 -47.03 -24.77 14.99
C PRO A 550 -47.42 -24.86 16.47
N PRO A 551 -47.09 -25.96 17.16
CA PRO A 551 -47.56 -26.12 18.52
C PRO A 551 -46.86 -25.08 19.38
N ALA A 552 -47.63 -24.12 19.89
CA ALA A 552 -47.17 -23.18 20.90
C ALA A 552 -46.75 -24.00 22.14
N GLY A 553 -45.45 -24.17 22.33
CA GLY A 553 -44.85 -24.72 23.54
C GLY A 553 -44.77 -26.24 23.62
N VAL A 554 -44.11 -26.90 22.66
CA VAL A 554 -43.61 -28.28 22.85
C VAL A 554 -42.19 -28.23 23.43
N PRO A 555 -41.94 -28.81 24.61
CA PRO A 555 -40.59 -29.12 25.06
C PRO A 555 -39.98 -30.19 24.13
N GLY A 556 -38.97 -29.80 23.34
CA GLY A 556 -38.35 -30.65 22.31
C GLY A 556 -37.82 -29.89 21.09
N LEU A 557 -38.25 -28.63 20.89
CA LEU A 557 -37.77 -27.70 19.84
C LEU A 557 -36.32 -27.21 20.06
N GLU A 558 -35.56 -27.76 21.00
CA GLU A 558 -34.14 -27.42 21.22
C GLU A 558 -33.20 -28.09 20.19
N THR A 559 -33.69 -28.68 19.09
CA THR A 559 -32.87 -29.48 18.15
C THR A 559 -33.01 -29.17 16.65
N LYS A 560 -33.93 -28.30 16.21
CA LYS A 560 -34.02 -27.81 14.81
C LYS A 560 -33.29 -26.48 14.64
N ILE A 561 -32.64 -26.26 13.50
CA ILE A 561 -31.99 -24.99 13.16
C ILE A 561 -32.89 -24.24 12.17
N PRO A 562 -33.43 -23.06 12.51
CA PRO A 562 -34.16 -22.23 11.57
C PRO A 562 -33.19 -21.63 10.55
N LEU A 563 -33.58 -21.63 9.28
CA LEU A 563 -32.74 -21.06 8.20
C LEU A 563 -33.05 -19.58 7.92
N LEU A 564 -34.19 -19.09 8.41
CA LEU A 564 -34.56 -17.67 8.42
C LEU A 564 -34.68 -17.07 6.99
N ASP A 565 -33.85 -16.08 6.66
CA ASP A 565 -33.87 -15.35 5.37
C ASP A 565 -32.72 -15.83 4.47
N ASP A 566 -32.70 -17.13 4.27
CA ASP A 566 -31.72 -17.96 3.54
C ASP A 566 -31.82 -17.87 2.02
N VAL A 567 -32.92 -17.34 1.48
CA VAL A 567 -33.08 -17.16 0.04
C VAL A 567 -32.63 -15.77 -0.39
N LEU A 568 -31.67 -15.72 -1.31
CA LEU A 568 -31.21 -14.50 -1.95
C LEU A 568 -32.11 -14.13 -3.15
N HIS A 569 -32.80 -12.99 -3.08
CA HIS A 569 -33.66 -12.48 -4.15
C HIS A 569 -32.96 -11.39 -4.97
N GLU A 570 -32.07 -11.78 -5.88
CA GLU A 570 -31.46 -10.86 -6.85
C GLU A 570 -32.22 -10.84 -8.19
N PRO A 571 -32.10 -9.75 -8.99
CA PRO A 571 -32.68 -9.70 -10.32
C PRO A 571 -32.11 -10.81 -11.23
N LEU A 572 -33.01 -11.54 -11.90
CA LEU A 572 -32.62 -12.52 -12.92
C LEU A 572 -32.28 -11.80 -14.23
N LEU A 573 -31.07 -12.02 -14.74
CA LEU A 573 -30.57 -11.42 -15.98
C LEU A 573 -30.49 -12.48 -17.10
N PRO A 574 -31.41 -12.52 -18.07
CA PRO A 574 -31.36 -13.52 -19.13
C PRO A 574 -30.15 -13.31 -20.05
N LEU A 575 -29.40 -14.38 -20.33
CA LEU A 575 -28.38 -14.46 -21.37
C LEU A 575 -28.73 -15.54 -22.39
N ASP A 576 -28.53 -15.21 -23.66
CA ASP A 576 -28.60 -16.17 -24.75
C ASP A 576 -27.26 -16.93 -24.84
N PRO A 577 -27.28 -18.27 -24.97
CA PRO A 577 -26.07 -19.01 -25.33
C PRO A 577 -25.59 -18.55 -26.71
N PRO A 578 -24.27 -18.58 -26.99
CA PRO A 578 -23.77 -18.27 -28.32
C PRO A 578 -24.43 -19.19 -29.37
N PRO A 579 -24.74 -18.69 -30.58
CA PRO A 579 -25.36 -19.51 -31.60
C PRO A 579 -24.45 -20.72 -31.90
N PRO A 580 -25.00 -21.93 -32.09
CA PRO A 580 -24.21 -23.13 -32.30
C PRO A 580 -23.26 -22.92 -33.48
N SER A 581 -21.97 -23.17 -33.26
CA SER A 581 -20.97 -23.07 -34.33
C SER A 581 -21.38 -23.99 -35.47
N ARG A 582 -21.59 -23.43 -36.67
CA ARG A 582 -21.75 -24.23 -37.88
C ARG A 582 -20.41 -24.94 -38.11
N ARG A 583 -20.37 -26.26 -37.87
CA ARG A 583 -19.29 -27.09 -38.40
C ARG A 583 -19.50 -27.18 -39.92
N ASP A 584 -18.59 -26.57 -40.68
CA ASP A 584 -18.36 -26.90 -42.10
C ASP A 584 -17.48 -28.15 -42.22
#